data_AF-A0A1Y5R6X0-F1
#
_entry.id   AF-A0A1Y5R6X0-F1
#
_cell.length_a   1.000
_cell.length_b   1.000
_cell.length_c   1.000
_cell.angle_alpha   90.00
_cell.angle_beta   90.00
_cell.angle_gamma   90.00
#
_symmetry.space_group_name_H-M   'P 1'
#
loop_
_entity.id
_entity.type
_entity.pdbx_description
1 polymer ?
#
loop_
_entity_poly.entity_id
_entity_poly.type
_entity_poly.pdbx_seq_one_letter_code
_entity_poly.pdbx_strand_id
1 'polypeptide(L)'
;MSTSRTPRRGRGPAVPCGAVPVTVCKALPRAFPKAPQRLAAAVLAGLLAAPAAVAQPLSAIDWLSDSIRAPVTVPRDDGAVADSAAVGEITVTPLDEPGLDAVGLLPTSVTGFPRDLWGGSDVQTLTEQIARIDATASPALQDLLYTLLLAELDPPRGAGGENTLFLARVDKLLEMGALEQSKALLERAGPDTSALFRRWFDVSLLTGTENAACDALRRKADIAPTFQARIFCLARNGDWNAAALTLETAKALGFLSPEEDALLARFLDPLLFEGLPPLPLPAHPTPLVFRMYEAIGQPIATASQPLAFAHSDLRPVSGWKAQIEAAERLARSGAIDENLLLGIYTERLPAASGGTWDRVAALQRFDVALRARNTNAIAKTLPPAWRMLREAGLETAFARLYGAELAGFELPGKAARIAYRLGLLSPDYEVIARNHRSDDPFETYLASVAAGTPSEPPAGNLRAAAVSEGFSSLTAPPDYAPMLAEGRIGEAILAATDEFARAFEGDPADASEAIALLRAVGLEDTARRAALEFLLAGGAA
;
A
#
# COMPACT_ATOMS: atom_id res chain seq x y z
N MET A 1 -6.80 -70.55 -7.97
CA MET A 1 -7.06 -71.80 -7.23
C MET A 1 -7.11 -71.49 -5.74
N SER A 2 -8.17 -71.95 -5.07
CA SER A 2 -8.39 -72.08 -3.61
C SER A 2 -8.09 -70.89 -2.68
N THR A 3 -9.10 -70.13 -2.23
CA THR A 3 -10.05 -70.39 -1.11
C THR A 3 -9.49 -70.12 0.29
N SER A 4 -10.01 -69.09 0.96
CA SER A 4 -10.40 -69.17 2.38
C SER A 4 -11.56 -68.23 2.67
N ARG A 5 -12.61 -68.79 3.30
CA ARG A 5 -13.98 -68.32 3.40
C ARG A 5 -14.30 -68.08 4.89
N THR A 6 -14.81 -66.88 5.24
CA THR A 6 -15.86 -66.57 6.26
C THR A 6 -15.65 -66.91 7.77
N PRO A 7 -16.45 -66.36 8.74
CA PRO A 7 -17.53 -65.34 8.64
C PRO A 7 -17.54 -64.21 9.70
N ARG A 8 -18.27 -63.13 9.36
CA ARG A 8 -18.88 -62.14 10.27
C ARG A 8 -20.22 -62.64 10.85
N ARG A 9 -20.54 -62.24 12.08
CA ARG A 9 -21.88 -61.97 12.66
C ARG A 9 -21.74 -60.72 13.54
N GLY A 10 -22.63 -59.73 13.59
CA GLY A 10 -23.88 -59.47 12.90
C GLY A 10 -24.54 -58.19 13.48
N ARG A 11 -25.42 -57.57 12.66
CA ARG A 11 -26.64 -56.77 12.98
C ARG A 11 -26.49 -55.62 14.01
N GLY A 12 -26.89 -54.37 13.77
CA GLY A 12 -27.98 -53.78 12.97
C GLY A 12 -28.20 -52.32 13.46
N PRO A 13 -29.23 -51.57 13.00
CA PRO A 13 -28.98 -50.37 12.19
C PRO A 13 -29.63 -49.04 12.67
N ALA A 14 -29.22 -47.94 12.00
CA ALA A 14 -30.00 -46.80 11.47
C ALA A 14 -30.76 -45.84 12.44
N VAL A 15 -30.40 -44.52 12.50
CA VAL A 15 -31.04 -43.34 11.81
C VAL A 15 -32.19 -42.70 12.65
N PRO A 16 -32.52 -41.38 12.61
CA PRO A 16 -31.77 -40.12 12.39
C PRO A 16 -32.25 -38.91 13.27
N CYS A 17 -31.78 -37.71 12.88
CA CYS A 17 -32.13 -36.35 13.30
C CYS A 17 -33.58 -35.86 13.07
N GLY A 18 -33.93 -34.79 13.79
CA GLY A 18 -34.99 -33.80 13.53
C GLY A 18 -35.71 -33.38 14.82
N ALA A 19 -36.28 -32.21 15.05
CA ALA A 19 -36.20 -30.84 14.53
C ALA A 19 -37.24 -30.01 15.35
N VAL A 20 -36.90 -28.76 15.77
CA VAL A 20 -37.83 -27.59 15.93
C VAL A 20 -38.85 -27.65 17.13
N PRO A 21 -39.51 -26.59 17.68
CA PRO A 21 -39.59 -25.14 17.35
C PRO A 21 -39.41 -24.09 18.49
N VAL A 22 -39.37 -22.83 18.02
CA VAL A 22 -39.64 -21.52 18.65
C VAL A 22 -41.14 -21.23 18.77
N THR A 23 -41.67 -20.64 19.87
CA THR A 23 -42.78 -19.66 19.83
C THR A 23 -43.02 -18.90 21.17
N VAL A 24 -42.90 -17.56 21.09
CA VAL A 24 -43.82 -16.50 21.58
C VAL A 24 -44.28 -16.43 23.05
N CYS A 25 -43.99 -15.28 23.69
CA CYS A 25 -44.84 -14.71 24.73
C CYS A 25 -45.13 -13.22 24.45
N LYS A 26 -46.42 -12.88 24.41
CA LYS A 26 -47.05 -11.57 24.18
C LYS A 26 -47.43 -10.95 25.54
N ALA A 27 -47.33 -9.61 25.69
CA ALA A 27 -48.34 -8.69 26.26
C ALA A 27 -47.76 -7.52 27.09
N LEU A 28 -47.93 -6.30 26.58
CA LEU A 28 -48.16 -5.01 27.28
C LEU A 28 -49.70 -4.82 27.44
N PRO A 29 -50.30 -3.75 28.04
CA PRO A 29 -49.78 -2.59 28.82
C PRO A 29 -50.61 -2.27 30.10
N ARG A 30 -50.19 -1.31 30.96
CA ARG A 30 -51.12 -0.49 31.78
C ARG A 30 -50.61 0.93 32.08
N ALA A 31 -51.40 1.91 31.59
CA ALA A 31 -51.83 3.17 32.21
C ALA A 31 -50.85 4.33 32.57
N PHE A 32 -51.03 5.44 31.85
CA PHE A 32 -50.85 6.87 32.24
C PHE A 32 -51.72 7.29 33.46
N PRO A 33 -51.74 8.56 33.95
CA PRO A 33 -50.83 9.73 33.84
C PRO A 33 -50.54 10.42 35.21
N LYS A 34 -49.68 11.46 35.23
CA LYS A 34 -49.94 12.82 35.79
C LYS A 34 -48.67 13.69 35.86
N ALA A 35 -48.72 14.85 35.22
CA ALA A 35 -47.92 16.05 35.51
C ALA A 35 -48.31 16.62 36.91
N PRO A 36 -47.68 17.68 37.50
CA PRO A 36 -46.88 18.71 36.84
C PRO A 36 -45.73 19.38 37.68
N GLN A 37 -45.15 20.44 37.10
CA GLN A 37 -44.62 21.65 37.75
C GLN A 37 -43.20 21.68 38.38
N ARG A 38 -42.41 22.59 37.77
CA ARG A 38 -41.54 23.60 38.38
C ARG A 38 -40.33 23.11 39.20
N LEU A 39 -39.12 23.40 38.72
CA LEU A 39 -38.18 24.25 39.46
C LEU A 39 -36.98 24.65 38.61
N ALA A 40 -36.61 25.91 38.78
CA ALA A 40 -35.50 26.61 38.17
C ALA A 40 -34.14 26.03 38.60
N ALA A 41 -33.16 26.08 37.70
CA ALA A 41 -31.76 26.29 38.07
C ALA A 41 -31.01 26.83 36.84
N ALA A 42 -30.78 28.14 36.84
CA ALA A 42 -29.75 28.76 36.02
C ALA A 42 -28.38 28.31 36.56
N VAL A 43 -27.64 27.54 35.78
CA VAL A 43 -26.21 27.31 35.98
C VAL A 43 -25.50 27.86 34.77
N LEU A 44 -24.98 29.07 34.93
CA LEU A 44 -24.07 29.71 34.01
C LEU A 44 -22.70 29.00 34.15
N ALA A 45 -22.48 27.96 33.33
CA ALA A 45 -21.18 27.32 33.23
C ALA A 45 -20.28 28.18 32.32
N GLY A 46 -19.31 28.85 32.93
CA GLY A 46 -18.21 29.49 32.21
C GLY A 46 -17.39 28.42 31.47
N LEU A 47 -17.51 28.40 30.14
CA LEU A 47 -16.61 27.66 29.27
C LEU A 47 -15.25 28.36 29.29
N LEU A 48 -14.31 27.77 30.02
CA LEU A 48 -12.89 27.97 29.77
C LEU A 48 -12.58 27.37 28.40
N ALA A 49 -12.47 28.22 27.38
CA ALA A 49 -11.87 27.85 26.11
C ALA A 49 -10.38 27.61 26.36
N ALA A 50 -9.98 26.35 26.46
CA ALA A 50 -8.58 25.97 26.32
C ALA A 50 -8.16 26.23 24.87
N PRO A 51 -6.99 26.83 24.60
CA PRO A 51 -6.48 26.91 23.24
C PRO A 51 -6.19 25.48 22.79
N ALA A 52 -6.75 25.08 21.65
CA ALA A 52 -6.35 23.86 20.99
C ALA A 52 -4.90 24.06 20.53
N ALA A 53 -3.96 23.39 21.20
CA ALA A 53 -2.63 23.21 20.64
C ALA A 53 -2.81 22.49 19.30
N VAL A 54 -2.36 23.10 18.21
CA VAL A 54 -2.34 22.47 16.89
C VAL A 54 -1.38 21.29 16.99
N ALA A 55 -1.93 20.11 17.20
CA ALA A 55 -1.17 18.87 17.16
C ALA A 55 -0.61 18.73 15.74
N GLN A 56 0.72 18.68 15.61
CA GLN A 56 1.36 18.28 14.36
C GLN A 56 0.68 17.00 13.86
N PRO A 57 0.40 16.85 12.56
CA PRO A 57 -0.43 15.75 12.09
C PRO A 57 0.21 14.42 12.48
N LEU A 58 -0.44 13.74 13.42
CA LEU A 58 -0.19 12.34 13.72
C LEU A 58 -0.27 11.58 12.40
N SER A 59 0.68 10.68 12.15
CA SER A 59 0.62 9.83 10.96
C SER A 59 -0.71 9.08 10.94
N ALA A 60 -1.31 8.93 9.75
CA ALA A 60 -2.46 8.05 9.55
C ALA A 60 -2.08 6.56 9.69
N ILE A 61 -0.78 6.25 9.75
CA ILE A 61 -0.24 4.90 9.89
C ILE A 61 0.06 4.58 11.35
N ASP A 62 -0.61 3.56 11.87
CA ASP A 62 -0.53 3.10 13.26
C ASP A 62 0.83 2.51 13.64
N TRP A 63 1.54 1.91 12.68
CA TRP A 63 2.81 1.22 12.92
C TRP A 63 4.05 2.14 12.85
N LEU A 64 3.95 3.41 12.47
CA LEU A 64 5.14 4.30 12.48
C LEU A 64 5.61 4.63 13.90
N SER A 65 6.92 4.48 14.17
CA SER A 65 7.49 4.68 15.51
C SER A 65 7.36 6.12 15.96
N ASP A 66 6.96 6.36 17.21
CA ASP A 66 7.12 7.68 17.85
C ASP A 66 8.59 7.89 18.26
N SER A 67 9.47 7.94 17.27
CA SER A 67 10.93 7.99 17.47
C SER A 67 11.45 9.39 17.78
N ILE A 68 10.69 10.42 17.39
CA ILE A 68 11.03 11.84 17.55
C ILE A 68 9.92 12.55 18.32
N ARG A 69 10.28 13.32 19.34
CA ARG A 69 9.34 14.18 20.07
C ARG A 69 9.01 15.43 19.26
N ALA A 70 7.74 15.83 19.30
CA ALA A 70 7.37 17.17 18.88
C ALA A 70 8.08 18.21 19.78
N PRO A 71 8.58 19.33 19.22
CA PRO A 71 9.18 20.39 20.01
C PRO A 71 8.15 20.93 21.00
N VAL A 72 8.51 20.98 22.29
CA VAL A 72 7.68 21.61 23.31
C VAL A 72 7.83 23.12 23.17
N THR A 73 6.81 23.79 22.62
CA THR A 73 6.73 25.25 22.68
C THR A 73 6.40 25.65 24.11
N VAL A 74 7.42 25.98 24.90
CA VAL A 74 7.20 26.62 26.20
C VAL A 74 6.77 28.05 25.91
N PRO A 75 5.59 28.52 26.36
CA PRO A 75 5.23 29.92 26.25
C PRO A 75 6.31 30.74 26.93
N ARG A 76 6.97 31.61 26.16
CA ARG A 76 7.90 32.58 26.71
C ARG A 76 7.03 33.62 27.42
N ASP A 77 7.20 33.76 28.74
CA ASP A 77 6.54 34.81 29.52
C ASP A 77 7.24 36.14 29.20
N ASP A 78 6.85 36.70 28.06
CA ASP A 78 7.26 38.03 27.62
C ASP A 78 6.37 39.01 28.38
N GLY A 79 6.84 39.45 29.55
CA GLY A 79 6.08 40.29 30.47
C GLY A 79 5.24 41.37 29.78
N ALA A 80 3.96 41.44 30.19
CA ALA A 80 2.88 42.27 29.65
C ALA A 80 3.32 43.51 28.84
N VAL A 81 3.16 43.42 27.52
CA VAL A 81 3.11 44.58 26.61
C VAL A 81 1.66 44.70 26.08
N ALA A 82 1.17 45.94 26.04
CA ALA A 82 -0.24 46.33 26.00
C ALA A 82 -1.16 45.66 24.96
N ASP A 83 -2.41 45.42 25.40
CA ASP A 83 -3.58 45.02 24.60
C ASP A 83 -4.05 46.16 23.67
N SER A 84 -3.44 46.33 22.50
CA SER A 84 -4.16 46.76 21.28
C SER A 84 -3.24 46.94 20.08
N ALA A 85 -3.28 45.95 19.20
CA ALA A 85 -3.41 46.17 17.77
C ALA A 85 -4.08 44.92 17.21
N ALA A 86 -5.29 45.07 16.65
CA ALA A 86 -5.86 44.02 15.80
C ALA A 86 -5.01 43.93 14.54
N VAL A 87 -3.92 43.17 14.63
CA VAL A 87 -3.17 42.71 13.46
C VAL A 87 -4.04 41.61 12.87
N GLY A 88 -4.65 41.84 11.72
CA GLY A 88 -5.31 40.77 10.97
C GLY A 88 -4.34 39.62 10.79
N GLU A 89 -4.83 38.38 10.65
CA GLU A 89 -3.95 37.24 10.36
C GLU A 89 -3.08 37.56 9.14
N ILE A 90 -1.82 37.91 9.40
CA ILE A 90 -0.81 38.04 8.36
C ILE A 90 -0.27 36.62 8.20
N THR A 91 -0.83 35.89 7.25
CA THR A 91 -0.23 34.66 6.74
C THR A 91 1.05 35.06 6.02
N VAL A 92 2.19 35.00 6.72
CA VAL A 92 3.49 35.20 6.11
C VAL A 92 3.83 33.92 5.36
N THR A 93 3.58 33.89 4.05
CA THR A 93 4.17 32.89 3.16
C THR A 93 5.56 33.40 2.78
N PRO A 94 6.66 32.71 3.15
CA PRO A 94 7.97 33.03 2.61
C PRO A 94 7.90 32.99 1.08
N LEU A 95 8.28 34.09 0.41
CA LEU A 95 8.03 34.28 -1.01
C LEU A 95 8.95 33.44 -1.92
N ASP A 96 9.97 32.77 -1.36
CA ASP A 96 11.09 32.25 -2.15
C ASP A 96 11.54 30.80 -1.81
N GLU A 97 10.81 30.06 -0.96
CA GLU A 97 11.04 28.62 -0.77
C GLU A 97 9.87 27.80 -1.37
N PRO A 98 10.12 26.89 -2.33
CA PRO A 98 9.08 25.95 -2.77
C PRO A 98 8.61 25.16 -1.55
N GLY A 99 7.33 25.29 -1.18
CA GLY A 99 6.75 24.52 -0.09
C GLY A 99 6.95 23.02 -0.32
N LEU A 100 7.15 22.22 0.74
CA LEU A 100 7.49 20.80 0.59
C LEU A 100 6.38 20.01 -0.12
N ASP A 101 5.15 20.51 -0.10
CA ASP A 101 4.04 19.97 -0.89
C ASP A 101 4.31 19.96 -2.40
N ALA A 102 5.21 20.80 -2.92
CA ALA A 102 5.62 20.76 -4.32
C ALA A 102 6.64 19.66 -4.65
N VAL A 103 7.33 19.13 -3.63
CA VAL A 103 8.44 18.18 -3.84
C VAL A 103 7.92 16.90 -4.48
N GLY A 104 8.63 16.45 -5.51
CA GLY A 104 8.41 15.20 -6.22
C GLY A 104 9.70 14.65 -6.80
N LEU A 105 9.63 13.42 -7.32
CA LEU A 105 10.71 12.73 -8.03
C LEU A 105 10.49 12.70 -9.54
N LEU A 106 9.23 12.83 -9.98
CA LEU A 106 8.85 12.72 -11.39
C LEU A 106 8.40 14.10 -11.92
N PRO A 107 9.18 14.72 -12.84
CA PRO A 107 8.80 15.99 -13.43
C PRO A 107 7.65 15.82 -14.44
N THR A 108 7.00 16.93 -14.81
CA THR A 108 5.90 16.95 -15.79
C THR A 108 6.28 16.38 -17.16
N SER A 109 7.55 16.47 -17.56
CA SER A 109 8.05 15.86 -18.81
C SER A 109 8.01 14.33 -18.81
N VAL A 110 7.94 13.71 -17.62
CA VAL A 110 7.85 12.26 -17.45
C VAL A 110 6.39 11.85 -17.20
N THR A 111 5.68 12.57 -16.33
CA THR A 111 4.31 12.20 -15.93
C THR A 111 3.24 12.64 -16.91
N GLY A 112 3.48 13.71 -17.68
CA GLY A 112 2.48 14.36 -18.52
C GLY A 112 1.45 15.19 -17.74
N PHE A 113 1.51 15.22 -16.41
CA PHE A 113 0.56 15.99 -15.59
C PHE A 113 0.82 17.49 -15.68
N PRO A 114 -0.23 18.33 -15.70
CA PRO A 114 -0.07 19.76 -15.51
C PRO A 114 0.43 20.05 -14.08
N ARG A 115 1.25 21.10 -13.91
CA ARG A 115 1.80 21.44 -12.58
C ARG A 115 0.70 21.79 -11.58
N ASP A 116 -0.35 22.46 -12.02
CA ASP A 116 -1.48 22.89 -11.19
C ASP A 116 -2.57 21.81 -11.04
N LEU A 117 -2.20 20.53 -11.12
CA LEU A 117 -3.11 19.38 -11.01
C LEU A 117 -4.01 19.45 -9.75
N TRP A 118 -3.46 19.95 -8.64
CA TRP A 118 -4.14 20.11 -7.35
C TRP A 118 -4.80 21.48 -7.16
N GLY A 119 -4.70 22.38 -8.14
CA GLY A 119 -4.86 23.81 -7.95
C GLY A 119 -6.19 24.25 -7.34
N GLY A 120 -7.31 23.66 -7.77
CA GLY A 120 -8.64 23.95 -7.25
C GLY A 120 -9.07 23.13 -6.04
N SER A 121 -8.26 22.16 -5.60
CA SER A 121 -8.65 21.19 -4.58
C SER A 121 -8.43 21.70 -3.16
N ASP A 122 -9.08 21.04 -2.22
CA ASP A 122 -8.86 21.25 -0.80
C ASP A 122 -7.81 20.26 -0.26
N VAL A 123 -6.85 20.75 0.54
CA VAL A 123 -5.72 19.94 1.05
C VAL A 123 -6.21 18.79 1.93
N GLN A 124 -7.23 19.03 2.76
CA GLN A 124 -7.76 18.00 3.65
C GLN A 124 -8.48 16.91 2.86
N THR A 125 -9.29 17.30 1.88
CA THR A 125 -9.97 16.38 0.96
C THR A 125 -8.98 15.49 0.23
N LEU A 126 -7.91 16.07 -0.34
CA LEU A 126 -6.86 15.28 -1.01
C LEU A 126 -6.16 14.32 -0.05
N THR A 127 -5.83 14.78 1.15
CA THR A 127 -5.18 13.95 2.18
C THR A 127 -6.06 12.75 2.55
N GLU A 128 -7.37 12.96 2.73
CA GLU A 128 -8.31 11.89 3.03
C GLU A 128 -8.50 10.91 1.87
N GLN A 129 -8.57 11.40 0.63
CA GLN A 129 -8.66 10.54 -0.56
C GLN A 129 -7.39 9.69 -0.74
N ILE A 130 -6.21 10.31 -0.64
CA ILE A 130 -4.92 9.62 -0.74
C ILE A 130 -4.78 8.55 0.36
N ALA A 131 -5.23 8.84 1.58
CA ALA A 131 -5.16 7.86 2.66
C ALA A 131 -6.06 6.63 2.38
N ARG A 132 -7.28 6.84 1.86
CA ARG A 132 -8.28 5.76 1.71
C ARG A 132 -8.18 4.96 0.42
N ILE A 133 -7.62 5.52 -0.64
CA ILE A 133 -7.62 4.88 -1.96
C ILE A 133 -6.94 3.51 -1.93
N ASP A 134 -7.60 2.50 -2.48
CA ASP A 134 -7.03 1.17 -2.67
C ASP A 134 -7.11 0.79 -4.15
N ALA A 135 -5.95 0.81 -4.83
CA ALA A 135 -5.81 0.48 -6.24
C ALA A 135 -5.25 -0.93 -6.47
N THR A 136 -5.20 -1.79 -5.45
CA THR A 136 -4.54 -3.12 -5.53
C THR A 136 -5.22 -4.09 -6.52
N ALA A 137 -6.48 -3.83 -6.88
CA ALA A 137 -7.22 -4.65 -7.85
C ALA A 137 -6.72 -4.48 -9.31
N SER A 138 -6.02 -3.39 -9.63
CA SER A 138 -5.52 -3.10 -10.97
C SER A 138 -4.10 -2.53 -10.92
N PRO A 139 -3.10 -3.27 -11.40
CA PRO A 139 -1.74 -2.77 -11.54
C PRO A 139 -1.61 -1.48 -12.37
N ALA A 140 -2.43 -1.29 -13.41
CA ALA A 140 -2.43 -0.04 -14.18
C ALA A 140 -2.92 1.17 -13.36
N LEU A 141 -3.95 0.99 -12.52
CA LEU A 141 -4.41 2.03 -11.59
C LEU A 141 -3.40 2.27 -10.46
N GLN A 142 -2.72 1.21 -10.02
CA GLN A 142 -1.66 1.32 -9.03
C GLN A 142 -0.43 2.07 -9.57
N ASP A 143 -0.04 1.83 -10.83
CA ASP A 143 1.01 2.60 -11.52
C ASP A 143 0.64 4.09 -11.62
N LEU A 144 -0.63 4.38 -11.94
CA LEU A 144 -1.15 5.76 -11.95
C LEU A 144 -1.04 6.39 -10.57
N LEU A 145 -1.43 5.68 -9.51
CA LEU A 145 -1.31 6.16 -8.14
C LEU A 145 0.16 6.42 -7.77
N TYR A 146 1.09 5.51 -8.06
CA TYR A 146 2.53 5.75 -7.87
C TYR A 146 3.01 7.01 -8.60
N THR A 147 2.57 7.19 -9.85
CA THR A 147 2.94 8.36 -10.65
C THR A 147 2.43 9.65 -10.00
N LEU A 148 1.19 9.67 -9.50
CA LEU A 148 0.61 10.82 -8.78
C LEU A 148 1.33 11.12 -7.47
N LEU A 149 1.62 10.10 -6.66
CA LEU A 149 2.28 10.25 -5.36
C LEU A 149 3.73 10.74 -5.48
N LEU A 150 4.40 10.42 -6.59
CA LEU A 150 5.80 10.76 -6.85
C LEU A 150 5.98 11.99 -7.76
N ALA A 151 4.91 12.55 -8.31
CA ALA A 151 4.98 13.69 -9.22
C ALA A 151 5.39 14.99 -8.51
N GLU A 152 6.19 15.80 -9.20
CA GLU A 152 6.45 17.20 -8.83
C GLU A 152 5.28 18.07 -9.32
N LEU A 153 4.43 18.50 -8.38
CA LEU A 153 3.15 19.18 -8.66
C LEU A 153 3.00 20.38 -7.71
N ASP A 154 2.50 21.50 -8.21
CA ASP A 154 2.25 22.67 -7.37
C ASP A 154 1.15 22.35 -6.33
N PRO A 155 1.29 22.80 -5.07
CA PRO A 155 0.27 22.56 -4.05
C PRO A 155 -1.06 23.22 -4.40
N PRO A 156 -2.18 22.78 -3.79
CA PRO A 156 -3.45 23.47 -3.92
C PRO A 156 -3.35 24.97 -3.61
N ARG A 157 -4.16 25.78 -4.31
CA ARG A 157 -4.17 27.23 -4.06
C ARG A 157 -4.65 27.51 -2.64
N GLY A 158 -3.85 28.24 -1.87
CA GLY A 158 -4.15 28.51 -0.45
C GLY A 158 -3.77 27.38 0.50
N ALA A 159 -3.05 26.34 0.04
CA ALA A 159 -2.41 25.40 0.93
C ALA A 159 -1.44 26.15 1.87
N GLY A 160 -1.64 25.99 3.18
CA GLY A 160 -0.72 26.50 4.18
C GLY A 160 0.64 25.78 4.12
N GLY A 161 1.67 26.35 4.73
CA GLY A 161 3.03 25.77 4.76
C GLY A 161 3.20 24.54 5.66
N GLU A 162 2.13 23.80 5.95
CA GLU A 162 2.13 22.68 6.91
C GLU A 162 2.62 21.34 6.32
N ASN A 163 2.85 21.28 5.01
CA ASN A 163 3.38 20.10 4.30
C ASN A 163 2.52 18.83 4.45
N THR A 164 1.23 19.02 4.73
CA THR A 164 0.28 17.94 5.04
C THR A 164 0.07 17.01 3.84
N LEU A 165 0.01 17.57 2.63
CA LEU A 165 -0.16 16.78 1.41
C LEU A 165 1.10 15.97 1.09
N PHE A 166 2.29 16.52 1.32
CA PHE A 166 3.55 15.79 1.22
C PHE A 166 3.60 14.60 2.17
N LEU A 167 3.26 14.79 3.44
CA LEU A 167 3.20 13.69 4.40
C LEU A 167 2.15 12.63 4.03
N ALA A 168 0.97 13.04 3.55
CA ALA A 168 -0.05 12.12 3.07
C ALA A 168 0.46 11.22 1.94
N ARG A 169 1.20 11.79 0.98
CA ARG A 169 1.81 11.03 -0.13
C ARG A 169 2.87 10.06 0.36
N VAL A 170 3.75 10.51 1.25
CA VAL A 170 4.78 9.65 1.85
C VAL A 170 4.13 8.50 2.62
N ASP A 171 3.17 8.79 3.49
CA ASP A 171 2.48 7.79 4.30
C ASP A 171 1.79 6.77 3.36
N LYS A 172 1.10 7.21 2.30
CA LYS A 172 0.52 6.27 1.33
C LYS A 172 1.55 5.36 0.64
N LEU A 173 2.71 5.89 0.26
CA LEU A 173 3.79 5.07 -0.31
C LEU A 173 4.32 4.03 0.71
N LEU A 174 4.40 4.39 2.00
CA LEU A 174 4.80 3.46 3.06
C LEU A 174 3.78 2.33 3.25
N GLU A 175 2.49 2.66 3.21
CA GLU A 175 1.39 1.69 3.26
C GLU A 175 1.48 0.68 2.09
N MET A 176 1.77 1.19 0.87
CA MET A 176 1.95 0.39 -0.34
C MET A 176 3.27 -0.42 -0.35
N GLY A 177 4.12 -0.25 0.66
CA GLY A 177 5.41 -0.94 0.80
C GLY A 177 6.55 -0.33 -0.04
N ALA A 178 6.37 0.85 -0.63
CA ALA A 178 7.31 1.49 -1.54
C ALA A 178 8.42 2.27 -0.79
N LEU A 179 9.18 1.55 0.04
CA LEU A 179 10.15 2.15 0.97
C LEU A 179 11.26 2.92 0.26
N GLU A 180 11.79 2.41 -0.85
CA GLU A 180 12.87 3.08 -1.59
C GLU A 180 12.39 4.41 -2.20
N GLN A 181 11.16 4.42 -2.73
CA GLN A 181 10.50 5.59 -3.30
C GLN A 181 10.18 6.63 -2.20
N SER A 182 9.61 6.19 -1.06
CA SER A 182 9.39 7.04 0.11
C SER A 182 10.69 7.65 0.62
N LYS A 183 11.77 6.85 0.70
CA LYS A 183 13.09 7.31 1.14
C LYS A 183 13.63 8.39 0.21
N ALA A 184 13.62 8.13 -1.09
CA ALA A 184 14.10 9.09 -2.09
C ALA A 184 13.31 10.41 -2.04
N LEU A 185 11.99 10.34 -1.88
CA LEU A 185 11.14 11.53 -1.75
C LEU A 185 11.44 12.32 -0.47
N LEU A 186 11.61 11.64 0.67
CA LEU A 186 11.99 12.25 1.95
C LEU A 186 13.39 12.89 1.91
N GLU A 187 14.35 12.22 1.27
CA GLU A 187 15.71 12.75 1.10
C GLU A 187 15.74 13.95 0.16
N ARG A 188 14.90 13.96 -0.88
CA ARG A 188 14.73 15.09 -1.80
C ARG A 188 14.12 16.32 -1.12
N ALA A 189 13.19 16.12 -0.19
CA ALA A 189 12.57 17.16 0.61
C ALA A 189 13.47 17.68 1.75
N GLY A 190 14.45 16.88 2.16
CA GLY A 190 15.28 17.14 3.34
C GLY A 190 14.55 16.71 4.62
N PRO A 191 14.99 15.66 5.33
CA PRO A 191 14.36 15.20 6.57
C PRO A 191 14.74 16.10 7.76
N ASP A 192 14.49 17.41 7.65
CA ASP A 192 14.93 18.43 8.62
C ASP A 192 13.87 18.75 9.67
N THR A 193 12.60 18.46 9.40
CA THR A 193 11.54 18.56 10.40
C THR A 193 11.37 17.24 11.16
N SER A 194 10.89 17.31 12.41
CA SER A 194 10.59 16.12 13.22
C SER A 194 9.65 15.14 12.50
N ALA A 195 8.65 15.66 11.79
CA ALA A 195 7.65 14.84 11.10
C ALA A 195 8.27 14.06 9.94
N LEU A 196 9.12 14.70 9.11
CA LEU A 196 9.80 14.05 7.98
C LEU A 196 10.89 13.10 8.47
N PHE A 197 11.69 13.53 9.46
CA PHE A 197 12.75 12.70 10.00
C PHE A 197 12.22 11.41 10.63
N ARG A 198 11.06 11.45 11.31
CA ARG A 198 10.41 10.26 11.85
C ARG A 198 10.14 9.21 10.76
N ARG A 199 9.51 9.60 9.63
CA ARG A 199 9.26 8.68 8.51
C ARG A 199 10.58 8.17 7.93
N TRP A 200 11.55 9.06 7.74
CA TRP A 200 12.84 8.68 7.16
C TRP A 200 13.62 7.71 8.06
N PHE A 201 13.56 7.89 9.39
CA PHE A 201 14.15 6.99 10.37
C PHE A 201 13.49 5.60 10.31
N ASP A 202 12.16 5.54 10.26
CA ASP A 202 11.39 4.30 10.16
C ASP A 202 11.70 3.53 8.87
N VAL A 203 11.75 4.22 7.73
CA VAL A 203 12.18 3.64 6.45
C VAL A 203 13.62 3.12 6.54
N SER A 204 14.51 3.89 7.17
CA SER A 204 15.91 3.49 7.33
C SER A 204 16.06 2.23 8.18
N LEU A 205 15.23 2.06 9.22
CA LEU A 205 15.18 0.85 10.03
C LEU A 205 14.74 -0.36 9.20
N LEU A 206 13.68 -0.25 8.41
CA LEU A 206 13.13 -1.37 7.63
C LEU A 206 14.00 -1.77 6.43
N THR A 207 14.80 -0.84 5.89
CA THR A 207 15.71 -1.05 4.76
C THR A 207 17.13 -1.44 5.18
N GLY A 208 17.42 -1.53 6.49
CA GLY A 208 18.75 -1.89 6.98
C GLY A 208 19.81 -0.77 6.85
N THR A 209 19.36 0.48 6.77
CA THR A 209 20.21 1.68 6.68
C THR A 209 20.22 2.50 7.98
N GLU A 210 19.87 1.87 9.11
CA GLU A 210 19.69 2.50 10.41
C GLU A 210 20.94 3.20 10.97
N ASN A 211 22.15 2.75 10.60
CA ASN A 211 23.38 3.38 11.06
C ASN A 211 23.51 4.82 10.55
N ALA A 212 23.20 5.04 9.27
CA ALA A 212 23.20 6.38 8.70
C ALA A 212 22.14 7.27 9.37
N ALA A 213 21.00 6.69 9.72
CA ALA A 213 19.92 7.39 10.41
C ALA A 213 20.27 7.76 11.85
N CYS A 214 20.89 6.85 12.60
CA CYS A 214 21.41 7.12 13.95
C CYS A 214 22.55 8.15 13.96
N ASP A 215 23.41 8.14 12.95
CA ASP A 215 24.43 9.17 12.77
C ASP A 215 23.83 10.55 12.46
N ALA A 216 22.78 10.60 11.64
CA ALA A 216 22.05 11.83 11.34
C ALA A 216 21.34 12.38 12.59
N LEU A 217 20.68 11.51 13.36
CA LEU A 217 20.02 11.87 14.62
C LEU A 217 21.00 12.46 15.64
N ARG A 218 22.23 11.95 15.70
CA ARG A 218 23.28 12.49 16.58
C ARG A 218 23.74 13.89 16.17
N ARG A 219 23.70 14.21 14.86
CA ARG A 219 24.19 15.49 14.32
C ARG A 219 23.16 16.62 14.39
N LYS A 220 21.87 16.29 14.38
CA LYS A 220 20.77 17.26 14.35
C LYS A 220 20.31 17.60 15.77
N ALA A 221 20.70 18.78 16.26
CA ALA A 221 20.40 19.23 17.63
C ALA A 221 18.93 19.67 17.82
N ASP A 222 18.28 20.08 16.74
CA ASP A 222 16.89 20.52 16.64
C ASP A 222 15.88 19.36 16.62
N ILE A 223 16.34 18.15 16.28
CA ILE A 223 15.54 16.93 16.32
C ILE A 223 15.71 16.24 17.68
N ALA A 224 14.66 16.27 18.50
CA ALA A 224 14.67 15.66 19.82
C ALA A 224 14.19 14.19 19.77
N PRO A 225 15.06 13.18 19.92
CA PRO A 225 14.62 11.79 19.94
C PRO A 225 13.84 11.43 21.21
N THR A 226 12.95 10.44 21.10
CA THR A 226 12.43 9.74 22.28
C THR A 226 13.53 8.93 22.95
N PHE A 227 13.30 8.52 24.21
CA PHE A 227 14.30 7.73 24.95
C PHE A 227 14.63 6.43 24.22
N GLN A 228 13.64 5.75 23.65
CA GLN A 228 13.85 4.52 22.87
C GLN A 228 14.80 4.74 21.69
N ALA A 229 14.52 5.74 20.84
CA ALA A 229 15.34 6.04 19.67
C ALA A 229 16.76 6.47 20.08
N ARG A 230 16.88 7.27 21.14
CA ARG A 230 18.17 7.69 21.69
C ARG A 230 18.99 6.50 22.20
N ILE A 231 18.40 5.63 23.01
CA ILE A 231 19.08 4.45 23.58
C ILE A 231 19.50 3.50 22.45
N PHE A 232 18.61 3.23 21.50
CA PHE A 232 18.91 2.44 20.31
C PHE A 232 20.11 2.99 19.55
N CYS A 233 20.10 4.28 19.22
CA CYS A 233 21.16 4.89 18.43
C CYS A 233 22.49 5.04 19.19
N LEU A 234 22.48 5.26 20.51
CA LEU A 234 23.70 5.24 21.32
C LEU A 234 24.35 3.85 21.28
N ALA A 235 23.57 2.79 21.49
CA ALA A 235 24.05 1.42 21.43
C ALA A 235 24.55 1.04 20.03
N ARG A 236 23.79 1.37 18.97
CA ARG A 236 24.18 1.11 17.57
C ARG A 236 25.48 1.83 17.18
N ASN A 237 25.71 3.02 17.73
CA ASN A 237 26.93 3.79 17.51
C ASN A 237 28.09 3.39 18.45
N GLY A 238 27.90 2.37 19.30
CA GLY A 238 28.94 1.81 20.17
C GLY A 238 29.08 2.47 21.54
N ASP A 239 28.25 3.47 21.88
CA ASP A 239 28.26 4.12 23.20
C ASP A 239 27.31 3.43 24.17
N TRP A 240 27.65 2.18 24.50
CA TRP A 240 26.86 1.31 25.38
C TRP A 240 26.67 1.89 26.78
N ASN A 241 27.70 2.55 27.31
CA ASN A 241 27.66 3.17 28.64
C ASN A 241 26.66 4.32 28.69
N ALA A 242 26.66 5.20 27.69
CA ALA A 242 25.66 6.26 27.60
C ALA A 242 24.25 5.70 27.37
N ALA A 243 24.11 4.63 26.59
CA ALA A 243 22.83 3.97 26.37
C ALA A 243 22.25 3.42 27.69
N ALA A 244 23.06 2.69 28.47
CA ALA A 244 22.67 2.14 29.77
C ALA A 244 22.32 3.23 30.79
N LEU A 245 23.13 4.28 30.90
CA LEU A 245 22.82 5.42 31.77
C LEU A 245 21.51 6.11 31.36
N THR A 246 21.27 6.25 30.05
CA THR A 246 20.04 6.85 29.52
C THR A 246 18.82 6.00 29.86
N LEU A 247 18.93 4.66 29.77
CA LEU A 247 17.87 3.73 30.18
C LEU A 247 17.52 3.88 31.66
N GLU A 248 18.51 3.79 32.55
CA GLU A 248 18.27 3.92 34.00
C GLU A 248 17.67 5.29 34.37
N THR A 249 18.12 6.35 33.70
CA THR A 249 17.56 7.69 33.90
C THR A 249 16.10 7.75 33.44
N ALA A 250 15.79 7.24 32.25
CA ALA A 250 14.43 7.23 31.71
C ALA A 250 13.47 6.41 32.58
N LYS A 251 13.94 5.26 33.07
CA LYS A 251 13.23 4.39 34.01
C LYS A 251 12.96 5.08 35.34
N ALA A 252 13.97 5.69 35.95
CA ALA A 252 13.83 6.38 37.23
C ALA A 252 12.85 7.57 37.15
N LEU A 253 12.77 8.23 36.00
CA LEU A 253 11.85 9.34 35.74
C LEU A 253 10.46 8.90 35.26
N GLY A 254 10.22 7.60 35.09
CA GLY A 254 8.92 7.06 34.67
C GLY A 254 8.55 7.34 33.22
N PHE A 255 9.55 7.54 32.34
CA PHE A 255 9.33 7.82 30.92
C PHE A 255 9.25 6.56 30.03
N LEU A 256 9.34 5.37 30.62
CA LEU A 256 9.26 4.09 29.91
C LEU A 256 8.13 3.24 30.49
N SER A 257 7.36 2.59 29.62
CA SER A 257 6.46 1.53 30.04
C SER A 257 7.25 0.29 30.52
N PRO A 258 6.64 -0.61 31.31
CA PRO A 258 7.27 -1.86 31.71
C PRO A 258 7.74 -2.71 30.52
N GLU A 259 6.99 -2.72 29.43
CA GLU A 259 7.31 -3.44 28.19
C GLU A 259 8.52 -2.83 27.48
N GLU A 260 8.58 -1.49 27.42
CA GLU A 260 9.68 -0.76 26.80
C GLU A 260 10.98 -0.94 27.59
N ASP A 261 10.94 -0.84 28.92
CA ASP A 261 12.07 -1.11 29.81
C ASP A 261 12.58 -2.55 29.61
N ALA A 262 11.67 -3.54 29.60
CA ALA A 262 12.03 -4.93 29.44
C ALA A 262 12.67 -5.27 28.08
N LEU A 263 12.25 -4.59 27.00
CA LEU A 263 12.84 -4.71 25.68
C LEU A 263 14.21 -4.03 25.60
N LEU A 264 14.31 -2.79 26.07
CA LEU A 264 15.55 -2.02 26.04
C LEU A 264 16.64 -2.64 26.92
N ALA A 265 16.29 -3.16 28.09
CA ALA A 265 17.24 -3.84 28.97
C ALA A 265 17.84 -5.09 28.30
N ARG A 266 17.00 -5.91 27.64
CA ARG A 266 17.47 -7.07 26.86
C ARG A 266 18.29 -6.68 25.63
N PHE A 267 17.93 -5.57 24.99
CA PHE A 267 18.67 -5.05 23.85
C PHE A 267 20.08 -4.57 24.22
N LEU A 268 20.25 -3.93 25.39
CA LEU A 268 21.55 -3.44 25.85
C LEU A 268 22.44 -4.54 26.44
N ASP A 269 21.86 -5.50 27.16
CA ASP A 269 22.62 -6.59 27.77
C ASP A 269 21.87 -7.92 27.61
N PRO A 270 21.96 -8.59 26.45
CA PRO A 270 21.25 -9.84 26.21
C PRO A 270 21.73 -10.99 27.12
N LEU A 271 22.97 -10.93 27.63
CA LEU A 271 23.54 -11.99 28.47
C LEU A 271 22.90 -12.04 29.86
N LEU A 272 22.55 -10.88 30.42
CA LEU A 272 21.85 -10.82 31.71
C LEU A 272 20.47 -11.49 31.70
N PHE A 273 19.89 -11.69 30.51
CA PHE A 273 18.57 -12.28 30.34
C PHE A 273 18.62 -13.68 29.69
N GLU A 274 19.81 -14.28 29.61
CA GLU A 274 19.96 -15.65 29.10
C GLU A 274 19.17 -16.65 29.96
N GLY A 275 18.41 -17.53 29.30
CA GLY A 275 17.57 -18.53 29.96
C GLY A 275 16.24 -18.01 30.52
N LEU A 276 15.95 -16.71 30.41
CA LEU A 276 14.65 -16.17 30.75
C LEU A 276 13.61 -16.43 29.64
N PRO A 277 12.30 -16.45 29.98
CA PRO A 277 11.25 -16.55 28.98
C PRO A 277 11.35 -15.44 27.92
N PRO A 278 10.96 -15.74 26.67
CA PRO A 278 10.90 -14.74 25.61
C PRO A 278 9.91 -13.63 25.97
N LEU A 279 10.11 -12.45 25.38
CA LEU A 279 9.17 -11.35 25.52
C LEU A 279 7.86 -11.67 24.80
N PRO A 280 6.71 -11.21 25.33
CA PRO A 280 5.45 -11.26 24.59
C PRO A 280 5.57 -10.48 23.29
N LEU A 281 5.19 -11.09 22.16
CA LEU A 281 5.26 -10.43 20.87
C LEU A 281 4.25 -9.27 20.80
N PRO A 282 4.66 -8.07 20.34
CA PRO A 282 3.74 -6.96 20.12
C PRO A 282 2.80 -7.26 18.95
N ALA A 283 1.53 -6.89 19.08
CA ALA A 283 0.55 -7.05 18.01
C ALA A 283 0.84 -6.12 16.82
N HIS A 284 1.24 -4.88 17.11
CA HIS A 284 1.57 -3.83 16.15
C HIS A 284 2.97 -3.29 16.46
N PRO A 285 4.05 -4.01 16.08
CA PRO A 285 5.40 -3.52 16.28
C PRO A 285 5.63 -2.27 15.43
N THR A 286 6.25 -1.25 16.01
CA THR A 286 6.83 -0.18 15.22
C THR A 286 8.17 -0.63 14.61
N PRO A 287 8.69 0.00 13.54
CA PRO A 287 9.98 -0.35 12.94
C PRO A 287 11.10 -0.42 13.98
N LEU A 288 11.17 0.53 14.91
CA LEU A 288 12.19 0.52 15.96
C LEU A 288 12.06 -0.70 16.87
N VAL A 289 10.85 -1.01 17.32
CA VAL A 289 10.55 -2.20 18.14
C VAL A 289 10.89 -3.47 17.37
N PHE A 290 10.48 -3.57 16.11
CA PHE A 290 10.78 -4.70 15.24
C PHE A 290 12.29 -4.96 15.12
N ARG A 291 13.10 -3.90 14.91
CA ARG A 291 14.56 -4.01 14.86
C ARG A 291 15.16 -4.44 16.20
N MET A 292 14.62 -3.97 17.33
CA MET A 292 15.05 -4.42 18.66
C MET A 292 14.75 -5.90 18.89
N TYR A 293 13.56 -6.38 18.50
CA TYR A 293 13.19 -7.81 18.58
C TYR A 293 14.13 -8.70 17.76
N GLU A 294 14.50 -8.26 16.55
CA GLU A 294 15.54 -8.94 15.77
C GLU A 294 16.89 -8.98 16.51
N ALA A 295 17.32 -7.84 17.07
CA ALA A 295 18.61 -7.72 17.75
C ALA A 295 18.73 -8.60 19.00
N ILE A 296 17.63 -8.85 19.73
CA ILE A 296 17.61 -9.75 20.90
C ILE A 296 17.40 -11.22 20.53
N GLY A 297 17.42 -11.58 19.25
CA GLY A 297 17.23 -12.95 18.79
C GLY A 297 15.79 -13.47 18.88
N GLN A 298 14.80 -12.57 18.91
CA GLN A 298 13.37 -12.91 18.95
C GLN A 298 12.65 -12.27 17.75
N PRO A 299 13.02 -12.60 16.50
CA PRO A 299 12.51 -11.92 15.32
C PRO A 299 10.99 -12.08 15.19
N ILE A 300 10.32 -11.00 14.77
CA ILE A 300 8.88 -10.99 14.49
C ILE A 300 8.68 -11.43 13.04
N ALA A 301 7.73 -12.34 12.80
CA ALA A 301 7.39 -12.76 11.44
C ALA A 301 6.73 -11.61 10.65
N THR A 302 7.19 -11.34 9.43
CA THR A 302 6.70 -10.23 8.59
C THR A 302 5.39 -10.55 7.86
N ALA A 303 5.01 -11.82 7.76
CA ALA A 303 3.86 -12.27 6.96
C ALA A 303 2.53 -11.69 7.45
N SER A 304 2.39 -11.47 8.76
CA SER A 304 1.21 -10.87 9.40
C SER A 304 1.37 -9.37 9.65
N GLN A 305 2.44 -8.75 9.16
CA GLN A 305 2.76 -7.35 9.40
C GLN A 305 2.42 -6.51 8.15
N PRO A 306 2.27 -5.18 8.32
CA PRO A 306 2.14 -4.25 7.21
C PRO A 306 3.19 -4.48 6.14
N LEU A 307 2.85 -4.21 4.88
CA LEU A 307 3.65 -4.61 3.72
C LEU A 307 5.08 -4.06 3.76
N ALA A 308 5.27 -2.86 4.31
CA ALA A 308 6.58 -2.25 4.56
C ALA A 308 7.59 -3.19 5.26
N PHE A 309 7.14 -4.02 6.22
CA PHE A 309 8.02 -4.93 6.95
C PHE A 309 8.59 -6.06 6.08
N ALA A 310 7.96 -6.37 4.94
CA ALA A 310 8.44 -7.40 4.02
C ALA A 310 9.86 -7.11 3.49
N HIS A 311 10.27 -5.83 3.42
CA HIS A 311 11.63 -5.45 3.01
C HIS A 311 12.71 -6.04 3.92
N SER A 312 12.42 -6.21 5.22
CA SER A 312 13.37 -6.83 6.14
C SER A 312 13.71 -8.27 5.78
N ASP A 313 12.82 -8.97 5.07
CA ASP A 313 13.03 -10.34 4.61
C ASP A 313 13.74 -10.44 3.26
N LEU A 314 13.92 -9.34 2.52
CA LEU A 314 14.70 -9.32 1.27
C LEU A 314 16.22 -9.37 1.50
N ARG A 315 16.68 -9.22 2.75
CA ARG A 315 18.10 -9.24 3.07
C ARG A 315 18.69 -10.64 2.88
N PRO A 316 19.98 -10.76 2.52
CA PRO A 316 20.65 -12.05 2.33
C PRO A 316 20.69 -12.94 3.58
N VAL A 317 20.52 -12.37 4.77
CA VAL A 317 20.50 -13.10 6.05
C VAL A 317 19.20 -13.86 6.28
N SER A 318 18.12 -13.49 5.59
CA SER A 318 16.83 -14.16 5.70
C SER A 318 16.83 -15.47 4.93
N GLY A 319 16.02 -16.43 5.39
CA GLY A 319 15.84 -17.69 4.68
C GLY A 319 15.20 -17.48 3.30
N TRP A 320 15.64 -18.23 2.30
CA TRP A 320 15.19 -18.05 0.90
C TRP A 320 13.67 -18.13 0.72
N LYS A 321 12.97 -18.98 1.49
CA LYS A 321 11.51 -19.02 1.49
C LYS A 321 10.89 -17.68 1.90
N ALA A 322 11.42 -17.04 2.95
CA ALA A 322 10.94 -15.74 3.43
C ALA A 322 11.25 -14.64 2.40
N GLN A 323 12.44 -14.66 1.78
CA GLN A 323 12.78 -13.75 0.68
C GLN A 323 11.78 -13.86 -0.48
N ILE A 324 11.44 -15.09 -0.88
CA ILE A 324 10.45 -15.32 -1.93
C ILE A 324 9.09 -14.77 -1.53
N GLU A 325 8.56 -15.14 -0.36
CA GLU A 325 7.23 -14.69 0.08
C GLU A 325 7.16 -13.15 0.22
N ALA A 326 8.24 -12.52 0.70
CA ALA A 326 8.36 -11.08 0.76
C ALA A 326 8.39 -10.43 -0.64
N ALA A 327 9.22 -10.95 -1.55
CA ALA A 327 9.33 -10.44 -2.90
C ALA A 327 8.00 -10.58 -3.67
N GLU A 328 7.31 -11.70 -3.53
CA GLU A 328 5.98 -11.89 -4.14
C GLU A 328 4.97 -10.88 -3.60
N ARG A 329 4.94 -10.66 -2.28
CA ARG A 329 4.04 -9.67 -1.67
C ARG A 329 4.32 -8.25 -2.15
N LEU A 330 5.59 -7.85 -2.24
CA LEU A 330 6.00 -6.52 -2.68
C LEU A 330 5.82 -6.33 -4.20
N ALA A 331 6.05 -7.37 -5.00
CA ALA A 331 5.83 -7.30 -6.44
C ALA A 331 4.35 -7.15 -6.79
N ARG A 332 3.45 -7.77 -6.01
CA ARG A 332 2.00 -7.57 -6.18
C ARG A 332 1.54 -6.14 -6.01
N SER A 333 2.19 -5.38 -5.13
CA SER A 333 1.89 -3.96 -4.92
C SER A 333 2.74 -3.02 -5.79
N GLY A 334 3.54 -3.56 -6.72
CA GLY A 334 4.49 -2.77 -7.51
C GLY A 334 5.59 -2.07 -6.68
N ALA A 335 5.80 -2.46 -5.42
CA ALA A 335 6.78 -1.84 -4.53
C ALA A 335 8.22 -2.20 -4.89
N ILE A 336 8.44 -3.31 -5.60
CA ILE A 336 9.74 -3.73 -6.13
C ILE A 336 9.66 -4.01 -7.63
N ASP A 337 10.81 -3.88 -8.30
CA ASP A 337 10.98 -4.23 -9.70
C ASP A 337 10.85 -5.76 -9.92
N GLU A 338 10.22 -6.17 -11.01
CA GLU A 338 9.98 -7.58 -11.31
C GLU A 338 11.27 -8.37 -11.53
N ASN A 339 12.35 -7.71 -11.95
CA ASN A 339 13.67 -8.34 -12.08
C ASN A 339 14.27 -8.71 -10.73
N LEU A 340 13.95 -7.98 -9.65
CA LEU A 340 14.37 -8.36 -8.30
C LEU A 340 13.69 -9.68 -7.90
N LEU A 341 12.38 -9.81 -8.14
CA LEU A 341 11.65 -11.06 -7.93
C LEU A 341 12.23 -12.20 -8.77
N LEU A 342 12.51 -11.95 -10.05
CA LEU A 342 13.12 -12.95 -10.94
C LEU A 342 14.51 -13.38 -10.45
N GLY A 343 15.32 -12.44 -9.97
CA GLY A 343 16.63 -12.71 -9.38
C GLY A 343 16.52 -13.66 -8.19
N ILE A 344 15.60 -13.39 -7.26
CA ILE A 344 15.35 -14.23 -6.09
C ILE A 344 14.85 -15.62 -6.50
N TYR A 345 13.92 -15.70 -7.46
CA TYR A 345 13.41 -16.97 -7.96
C TYR A 345 14.46 -17.82 -8.66
N THR A 346 15.48 -17.23 -9.26
CA THR A 346 16.50 -17.94 -10.06
C THR A 346 17.81 -18.17 -9.31
N GLU A 347 17.91 -17.72 -8.05
CA GLU A 347 19.13 -17.84 -7.25
C GLU A 347 19.52 -19.32 -6.99
N ARG A 348 18.54 -20.20 -6.77
CA ARG A 348 18.78 -21.59 -6.34
C ARG A 348 17.76 -22.55 -6.95
N LEU A 349 18.05 -23.84 -6.89
CA LEU A 349 17.06 -24.88 -7.20
C LEU A 349 16.04 -24.99 -6.05
N PRO A 350 14.75 -25.28 -6.34
CA PRO A 350 13.71 -25.44 -5.32
C PRO A 350 14.15 -26.40 -4.21
N ALA A 351 14.04 -25.95 -2.96
CA ALA A 351 14.56 -26.71 -1.82
C ALA A 351 13.66 -27.88 -1.41
N ALA A 352 12.38 -27.85 -1.79
CA ALA A 352 11.40 -28.89 -1.52
C ALA A 352 10.30 -28.91 -2.60
N SER A 353 9.25 -29.70 -2.40
CA SER A 353 8.02 -29.70 -3.21
C SER A 353 6.88 -29.00 -2.48
N GLY A 354 5.90 -28.48 -3.22
CA GLY A 354 4.68 -27.89 -2.68
C GLY A 354 4.72 -26.36 -2.56
N GLY A 355 3.55 -25.73 -2.78
CA GLY A 355 3.34 -24.30 -2.57
C GLY A 355 4.33 -23.44 -3.36
N THR A 356 5.05 -22.58 -2.64
CA THR A 356 6.07 -21.67 -3.19
C THR A 356 7.12 -22.38 -4.04
N TRP A 357 7.54 -23.59 -3.65
CA TRP A 357 8.57 -24.32 -4.39
C TRP A 357 8.10 -24.83 -5.75
N ASP A 358 6.84 -25.25 -5.86
CA ASP A 358 6.27 -25.68 -7.14
C ASP A 358 6.13 -24.51 -8.11
N ARG A 359 5.80 -23.32 -7.59
CA ARG A 359 5.75 -22.07 -8.36
C ARG A 359 7.13 -21.68 -8.87
N VAL A 360 8.15 -21.67 -8.01
CA VAL A 360 9.55 -21.43 -8.40
C VAL A 360 9.98 -22.44 -9.47
N ALA A 361 9.71 -23.73 -9.26
CA ALA A 361 10.06 -24.78 -10.21
C ALA A 361 9.35 -24.61 -11.57
N ALA A 362 8.09 -24.17 -11.57
CA ALA A 362 7.33 -23.93 -12.79
C ALA A 362 7.91 -22.76 -13.58
N LEU A 363 8.20 -21.64 -12.91
CA LEU A 363 8.84 -20.48 -13.53
C LEU A 363 10.22 -20.83 -14.08
N GLN A 364 11.10 -21.46 -13.30
CA GLN A 364 12.46 -21.79 -13.75
C GLN A 364 12.46 -22.69 -14.98
N ARG A 365 11.58 -23.70 -15.03
CA ARG A 365 11.44 -24.55 -16.22
C ARG A 365 10.95 -23.78 -17.44
N PHE A 366 10.08 -22.80 -17.23
CA PHE A 366 9.62 -21.90 -18.29
C PHE A 366 10.75 -20.97 -18.77
N ASP A 367 11.45 -20.30 -17.86
CA ASP A 367 12.59 -19.41 -18.17
C ASP A 367 13.69 -20.15 -18.94
N VAL A 368 14.05 -21.38 -18.52
CA VAL A 368 15.00 -22.22 -19.28
C VAL A 368 14.50 -22.54 -20.70
N ALA A 369 13.21 -22.85 -20.86
CA ALA A 369 12.62 -23.13 -22.17
C ALA A 369 12.63 -21.89 -23.08
N LEU A 370 12.35 -20.71 -22.50
CA LEU A 370 12.34 -19.43 -23.19
C LEU A 370 13.75 -19.03 -23.66
N ARG A 371 14.74 -19.08 -22.74
CA ARG A 371 16.16 -18.80 -23.07
C ARG A 371 16.72 -19.75 -24.12
N ALA A 372 16.29 -21.01 -24.12
CA ALA A 372 16.66 -21.99 -25.13
C ALA A 372 15.93 -21.78 -26.49
N ARG A 373 15.00 -20.83 -26.57
CA ARG A 373 14.13 -20.55 -27.73
C ARG A 373 13.44 -21.80 -28.28
N ASN A 374 13.07 -22.73 -27.40
CA ASN A 374 12.47 -24.00 -27.79
C ASN A 374 10.95 -23.89 -27.72
N THR A 375 10.30 -23.60 -28.85
CA THR A 375 8.85 -23.42 -28.98
C THR A 375 8.04 -24.57 -28.37
N ASN A 376 8.46 -25.82 -28.56
CA ASN A 376 7.78 -26.99 -28.00
C ASN A 376 7.91 -27.04 -26.48
N ALA A 377 9.08 -26.70 -25.94
CA ALA A 377 9.29 -26.63 -24.50
C ALA A 377 8.48 -25.48 -23.89
N ILE A 378 8.50 -24.29 -24.50
CA ILE A 378 7.70 -23.12 -24.08
C ILE A 378 6.22 -23.48 -24.05
N ALA A 379 5.70 -24.10 -25.12
CA ALA A 379 4.29 -24.50 -25.19
C ALA A 379 3.87 -25.46 -24.07
N LYS A 380 4.80 -26.27 -23.57
CA LYS A 380 4.58 -27.22 -22.46
C LYS A 380 4.72 -26.57 -21.08
N THR A 381 5.64 -25.63 -20.90
CA THR A 381 5.98 -25.04 -19.59
C THR A 381 5.25 -23.74 -19.28
N LEU A 382 4.82 -22.98 -20.30
CA LEU A 382 4.09 -21.72 -20.12
C LEU A 382 2.75 -21.90 -19.39
N PRO A 383 1.86 -22.84 -19.76
CA PRO A 383 0.59 -23.00 -19.06
C PRO A 383 0.69 -23.31 -17.55
N PRO A 384 1.56 -24.21 -17.06
CA PRO A 384 1.72 -24.42 -15.63
C PRO A 384 2.39 -23.23 -14.92
N ALA A 385 3.36 -22.54 -15.54
CA ALA A 385 3.97 -21.35 -14.95
C ALA A 385 2.94 -20.22 -14.77
N TRP A 386 2.18 -19.93 -15.83
CA TRP A 386 1.09 -18.95 -15.81
C TRP A 386 0.09 -19.23 -14.70
N ARG A 387 -0.38 -20.48 -14.59
CA ARG A 387 -1.33 -20.87 -13.54
C ARG A 387 -0.76 -20.60 -12.14
N MET A 388 0.50 -20.96 -11.88
CA MET A 388 1.11 -20.80 -10.55
C MET A 388 1.33 -19.33 -10.17
N LEU A 389 1.71 -18.48 -11.12
CA LEU A 389 1.88 -17.05 -10.87
C LEU A 389 0.54 -16.34 -10.72
N ARG A 390 -0.47 -16.74 -11.51
CA ARG A 390 -1.84 -16.25 -11.38
C ARG A 390 -2.46 -16.58 -10.02
N GLU A 391 -2.29 -17.83 -9.55
CA GLU A 391 -2.73 -18.23 -8.20
C GLU A 391 -2.01 -17.45 -7.08
N ALA A 392 -0.85 -16.84 -7.38
CA ALA A 392 -0.09 -16.00 -6.47
C ALA A 392 -0.32 -14.49 -6.67
N GLY A 393 -1.17 -14.07 -7.61
CA GLY A 393 -1.42 -12.65 -7.93
C GLY A 393 -0.28 -11.96 -8.69
N LEU A 394 0.58 -12.70 -9.39
CA LEU A 394 1.79 -12.21 -10.06
C LEU A 394 1.65 -12.14 -11.59
N GLU A 395 0.43 -12.06 -12.10
CA GLU A 395 0.11 -12.06 -13.53
C GLU A 395 0.81 -10.93 -14.28
N THR A 396 0.67 -9.70 -13.78
CA THR A 396 1.23 -8.51 -14.42
C THR A 396 2.74 -8.47 -14.27
N ALA A 397 3.28 -8.91 -13.13
CA ALA A 397 4.73 -9.05 -12.96
C ALA A 397 5.32 -10.03 -14.00
N PHE A 398 4.62 -11.15 -14.23
CA PHE A 398 5.01 -12.12 -15.25
C PHE A 398 4.86 -11.56 -16.67
N ALA A 399 3.81 -10.79 -16.94
CA ALA A 399 3.58 -10.11 -18.22
C ALA A 399 4.66 -9.06 -18.54
N ARG A 400 5.06 -8.25 -17.56
CA ARG A 400 6.13 -7.25 -17.73
C ARG A 400 7.48 -7.90 -18.02
N LEU A 401 7.78 -9.03 -17.37
CA LEU A 401 9.04 -9.76 -17.60
C LEU A 401 9.10 -10.45 -18.97
N TYR A 402 7.99 -11.07 -19.42
CA TYR A 402 8.04 -12.04 -20.52
C TYR A 402 7.07 -11.77 -21.68
N GLY A 403 6.11 -10.86 -21.53
CA GLY A 403 5.04 -10.64 -22.51
C GLY A 403 5.57 -10.24 -23.90
N ALA A 404 6.51 -9.30 -23.93
CA ALA A 404 7.16 -8.84 -25.16
C ALA A 404 7.92 -9.96 -25.88
N GLU A 405 8.74 -10.72 -25.13
CA GLU A 405 9.52 -11.82 -25.72
C GLU A 405 8.61 -12.96 -26.21
N LEU A 406 7.56 -13.30 -25.46
CA LEU A 406 6.59 -14.33 -25.83
C LEU A 406 5.83 -14.00 -27.11
N ALA A 407 5.55 -12.72 -27.38
CA ALA A 407 4.89 -12.29 -28.61
C ALA A 407 5.72 -12.58 -29.88
N GLY A 408 7.03 -12.82 -29.75
CA GLY A 408 7.91 -13.22 -30.85
C GLY A 408 7.85 -14.70 -31.24
N PHE A 409 7.10 -15.54 -30.52
CA PHE A 409 7.03 -16.99 -30.77
C PHE A 409 5.68 -17.42 -31.35
N GLU A 410 5.72 -18.25 -32.39
CA GLU A 410 4.54 -18.96 -32.89
C GLU A 410 4.23 -20.17 -31.99
N LEU A 411 3.41 -19.96 -30.97
CA LEU A 411 3.01 -21.01 -30.03
C LEU A 411 1.68 -21.67 -30.45
N PRO A 412 1.49 -22.97 -30.21
CA PRO A 412 0.22 -23.64 -30.51
C PRO A 412 -0.79 -23.57 -29.37
N GLY A 413 -2.08 -23.57 -29.74
CA GLY A 413 -3.21 -23.84 -28.85
C GLY A 413 -3.25 -22.98 -27.59
N LYS A 414 -3.31 -23.61 -26.41
CA LYS A 414 -3.44 -22.91 -25.12
C LYS A 414 -2.25 -21.99 -24.83
N ALA A 415 -1.04 -22.35 -25.25
CA ALA A 415 0.15 -21.52 -25.02
C ALA A 415 0.10 -20.21 -25.80
N ALA A 416 -0.41 -20.24 -27.04
CA ALA A 416 -0.64 -19.04 -27.86
C ALA A 416 -1.58 -18.04 -27.16
N ARG A 417 -2.72 -18.53 -26.64
CA ARG A 417 -3.69 -17.69 -25.93
C ARG A 417 -3.12 -17.08 -24.65
N ILE A 418 -2.30 -17.84 -23.91
CA ILE A 418 -1.64 -17.32 -22.70
C ILE A 418 -0.60 -16.26 -23.08
N ALA A 419 0.23 -16.51 -24.11
CA ALA A 419 1.20 -15.54 -24.59
C ALA A 419 0.54 -14.24 -25.05
N TYR A 420 -0.56 -14.32 -25.79
CA TYR A 420 -1.32 -13.15 -26.21
C TYR A 420 -1.86 -12.35 -25.00
N ARG A 421 -2.48 -13.03 -24.03
CA ARG A 421 -2.98 -12.36 -22.81
C ARG A 421 -1.87 -11.72 -21.98
N LEU A 422 -0.71 -12.38 -21.86
CA LEU A 422 0.46 -11.79 -21.21
C LEU A 422 0.95 -10.57 -21.98
N GLY A 423 0.94 -10.61 -23.30
CA GLY A 423 1.26 -9.45 -24.13
C GLY A 423 0.33 -8.27 -23.87
N LEU A 424 -0.99 -8.52 -23.76
CA LEU A 424 -1.98 -7.49 -23.44
C LEU A 424 -1.83 -6.89 -22.04
N LEU A 425 -1.21 -7.61 -21.10
CA LEU A 425 -0.90 -7.13 -19.74
C LEU A 425 0.50 -6.53 -19.62
N SER A 426 1.25 -6.46 -20.73
CA SER A 426 2.62 -5.94 -20.77
C SER A 426 2.65 -4.49 -21.27
N PRO A 427 3.78 -3.76 -21.09
CA PRO A 427 3.93 -2.42 -21.66
C PRO A 427 3.74 -2.35 -23.18
N ASP A 428 3.94 -3.47 -23.91
CA ASP A 428 3.81 -3.57 -25.36
C ASP A 428 2.40 -3.97 -25.83
N TYR A 429 1.38 -3.88 -24.96
CA TYR A 429 0.01 -4.33 -25.24
C TYR A 429 -0.55 -3.82 -26.57
N GLU A 430 -0.31 -2.55 -26.92
CA GLU A 430 -0.86 -1.95 -28.13
C GLU A 430 -0.24 -2.57 -29.40
N VAL A 431 1.09 -2.75 -29.41
CA VAL A 431 1.80 -3.35 -30.54
C VAL A 431 1.40 -4.81 -30.70
N ILE A 432 1.27 -5.54 -29.59
CA ILE A 432 0.88 -6.95 -29.59
C ILE A 432 -0.55 -7.11 -30.08
N ALA A 433 -1.49 -6.29 -29.58
CA ALA A 433 -2.89 -6.28 -30.04
C ALA A 433 -3.00 -6.01 -31.55
N ARG A 434 -2.26 -5.04 -32.07
CA ARG A 434 -2.28 -4.67 -33.49
C ARG A 434 -1.84 -5.80 -34.42
N ASN A 435 -0.90 -6.63 -33.94
CA ASN A 435 -0.34 -7.74 -34.71
C ASN A 435 -1.12 -9.05 -34.51
N HIS A 436 -2.00 -9.13 -33.52
CA HIS A 436 -2.80 -10.32 -33.25
C HIS A 436 -3.90 -10.52 -34.29
N ARG A 437 -4.14 -11.78 -34.67
CA ARG A 437 -5.22 -12.19 -35.56
C ARG A 437 -5.87 -13.42 -34.94
N SER A 438 -7.18 -13.34 -34.69
CA SER A 438 -7.94 -14.42 -34.07
C SER A 438 -9.37 -14.41 -34.56
N ASP A 439 -9.95 -15.60 -34.70
CA ASP A 439 -11.38 -15.76 -34.98
C ASP A 439 -12.22 -15.74 -33.69
N ASP A 440 -11.58 -15.67 -32.50
CA ASP A 440 -12.27 -15.51 -31.22
C ASP A 440 -12.84 -14.09 -31.09
N PRO A 441 -14.17 -13.92 -30.97
CA PRO A 441 -14.79 -12.61 -30.82
C PRO A 441 -14.29 -11.84 -29.61
N PHE A 442 -13.95 -12.53 -28.51
CA PHE A 442 -13.45 -11.85 -27.31
C PHE A 442 -12.01 -11.39 -27.48
N GLU A 443 -11.15 -12.17 -28.13
CA GLU A 443 -9.78 -11.71 -28.42
C GLU A 443 -9.76 -10.53 -29.42
N THR A 444 -10.69 -10.53 -30.38
CA THR A 444 -10.91 -9.40 -31.30
C THR A 444 -11.37 -8.16 -30.53
N TYR A 445 -12.31 -8.32 -29.59
CA TYR A 445 -12.75 -7.24 -28.72
C TYR A 445 -11.59 -6.70 -27.86
N LEU A 446 -10.79 -7.56 -27.23
CA LEU A 446 -9.61 -7.13 -26.47
C LEU A 446 -8.62 -6.33 -27.32
N ALA A 447 -8.37 -6.75 -28.56
CA ALA A 447 -7.50 -6.00 -29.48
C ALA A 447 -8.07 -4.60 -29.80
N SER A 448 -9.39 -4.49 -29.95
CA SER A 448 -10.06 -3.21 -30.18
C SER A 448 -10.02 -2.26 -28.97
N VAL A 449 -10.09 -2.81 -27.75
CA VAL A 449 -9.88 -2.05 -26.50
C VAL A 449 -8.44 -1.55 -26.40
N ALA A 450 -7.45 -2.40 -26.71
CA ALA A 450 -6.04 -2.00 -26.76
C ALA A 450 -5.78 -0.87 -27.78
N ALA A 451 -6.52 -0.84 -28.88
CA ALA A 451 -6.46 0.23 -29.87
C ALA A 451 -7.20 1.52 -29.42
N GLY A 452 -7.97 1.47 -28.33
CA GLY A 452 -8.79 2.57 -27.80
C GLY A 452 -10.08 2.83 -28.55
N THR A 453 -10.50 1.90 -29.40
CA THR A 453 -11.76 1.97 -30.14
C THR A 453 -12.48 0.62 -30.03
N PRO A 454 -13.07 0.30 -28.86
CA PRO A 454 -13.72 -0.99 -28.65
C PRO A 454 -14.77 -1.26 -29.72
N SER A 455 -14.75 -2.47 -30.27
CA SER A 455 -15.80 -2.98 -31.15
C SER A 455 -17.03 -3.36 -30.34
N GLU A 456 -18.06 -3.90 -31.00
CA GLU A 456 -19.23 -4.41 -30.29
C GLU A 456 -18.82 -5.45 -29.22
N PRO A 457 -19.23 -5.27 -27.95
CA PRO A 457 -18.87 -6.19 -26.87
C PRO A 457 -19.57 -7.54 -27.04
N PRO A 458 -18.96 -8.66 -26.65
CA PRO A 458 -19.62 -9.96 -26.70
C PRO A 458 -20.92 -9.97 -25.88
N ALA A 459 -21.98 -10.52 -26.46
CA ALA A 459 -23.30 -10.55 -25.84
C ALA A 459 -23.28 -11.19 -24.45
N GLY A 460 -23.89 -10.52 -23.47
CA GLY A 460 -23.97 -10.98 -22.08
C GLY A 460 -22.72 -10.73 -21.23
N ASN A 461 -21.66 -10.14 -21.78
CA ASN A 461 -20.48 -9.75 -20.99
C ASN A 461 -20.65 -8.31 -20.47
N LEU A 462 -21.07 -8.18 -19.20
CA LEU A 462 -21.32 -6.89 -18.55
C LEU A 462 -20.05 -6.04 -18.43
N ARG A 463 -18.88 -6.65 -18.17
CA ARG A 463 -17.61 -5.91 -18.12
C ARG A 463 -17.24 -5.34 -19.47
N ALA A 464 -17.43 -6.11 -20.55
CA ALA A 464 -17.21 -5.63 -21.91
C ALA A 464 -18.20 -4.50 -22.27
N ALA A 465 -19.46 -4.61 -21.88
CA ALA A 465 -20.44 -3.55 -22.08
C ALA A 465 -20.03 -2.24 -21.38
N ALA A 466 -19.63 -2.31 -20.11
CA ALA A 466 -19.17 -1.14 -19.34
C ALA A 466 -17.90 -0.51 -19.94
N VAL A 467 -16.91 -1.32 -20.32
CA VAL A 467 -15.74 -0.80 -21.04
C VAL A 467 -16.15 -0.12 -22.34
N SER A 468 -17.02 -0.72 -23.15
CA SER A 468 -17.47 -0.08 -24.40
C SER A 468 -18.18 1.25 -24.15
N GLU A 469 -18.98 1.35 -23.09
CA GLU A 469 -19.65 2.58 -22.68
C GLU A 469 -18.66 3.66 -22.25
N GLY A 470 -17.69 3.34 -21.39
CA GLY A 470 -16.64 4.28 -20.97
C GLY A 470 -15.78 4.79 -22.12
N PHE A 471 -15.62 3.99 -23.18
CA PHE A 471 -14.91 4.41 -24.39
C PHE A 471 -15.78 5.17 -25.42
N SER A 472 -17.09 5.25 -25.21
CA SER A 472 -18.02 5.88 -26.16
C SER A 472 -17.95 7.42 -26.22
N SER A 473 -17.40 8.04 -25.17
CA SER A 473 -17.29 9.49 -25.02
C SER A 473 -15.88 9.90 -24.59
N LEU A 474 -15.44 11.07 -25.04
CA LEU A 474 -14.24 11.76 -24.55
C LEU A 474 -14.61 12.94 -23.63
N THR A 475 -15.89 13.12 -23.33
CA THR A 475 -16.39 14.14 -22.40
C THR A 475 -16.41 13.57 -20.99
N ALA A 476 -15.99 14.37 -20.02
CA ALA A 476 -16.07 14.01 -18.61
C ALA A 476 -17.51 13.70 -18.19
N PRO A 477 -17.74 12.63 -17.39
CA PRO A 477 -19.06 12.33 -16.85
C PRO A 477 -19.62 13.48 -15.98
N PRO A 478 -20.94 13.59 -15.82
CA PRO A 478 -21.58 14.66 -15.05
C PRO A 478 -21.06 14.81 -13.63
N ASP A 479 -20.70 13.71 -12.98
CA ASP A 479 -20.24 13.69 -11.59
C ASP A 479 -18.82 14.28 -11.45
N TYR A 480 -18.00 14.19 -12.49
CA TYR A 480 -16.63 14.72 -12.52
C TYR A 480 -16.51 16.10 -13.19
N ALA A 481 -17.46 16.47 -14.05
CA ALA A 481 -17.43 17.72 -14.81
C ALA A 481 -17.25 18.97 -13.93
N PRO A 482 -17.91 19.11 -12.75
CA PRO A 482 -17.68 20.24 -11.84
C PRO A 482 -16.24 20.30 -11.34
N MET A 483 -15.65 19.16 -10.97
CA MET A 483 -14.27 19.09 -10.47
C MET A 483 -13.29 19.60 -11.52
N LEU A 484 -13.46 19.18 -12.79
CA LEU A 484 -12.60 19.66 -13.88
C LEU A 484 -12.78 21.17 -14.13
N ALA A 485 -14.03 21.66 -14.11
CA ALA A 485 -14.32 23.09 -14.29
C ALA A 485 -13.70 23.97 -13.19
N GLU A 486 -13.58 23.43 -11.98
CA GLU A 486 -13.00 24.10 -10.81
C GLU A 486 -11.45 23.95 -10.75
N GLY A 487 -10.84 23.18 -11.66
CA GLY A 487 -9.40 22.91 -11.66
C GLY A 487 -8.97 21.89 -10.60
N ARG A 488 -9.86 20.98 -10.21
CA ARG A 488 -9.65 19.88 -9.25
C ARG A 488 -9.31 18.57 -9.97
N ILE A 489 -8.41 18.64 -10.96
CA ILE A 489 -8.14 17.52 -11.89
C ILE A 489 -7.57 16.31 -11.14
N GLY A 490 -6.59 16.53 -10.26
CA GLY A 490 -5.97 15.45 -9.50
C GLY A 490 -6.94 14.75 -8.56
N GLU A 491 -7.84 15.51 -7.92
CA GLU A 491 -8.90 14.97 -7.07
C GLU A 491 -9.89 14.12 -7.88
N ALA A 492 -10.25 14.57 -9.08
CA ALA A 492 -11.12 13.80 -9.99
C ALA A 492 -10.44 12.47 -10.40
N ILE A 493 -9.13 12.51 -10.69
CA ILE A 493 -8.36 11.30 -11.02
C ILE A 493 -8.31 10.32 -9.84
N LEU A 494 -8.08 10.81 -8.61
CA LEU A 494 -8.09 9.95 -7.41
C LEU A 494 -9.46 9.30 -7.21
N ALA A 495 -10.54 10.06 -7.36
CA ALA A 495 -11.91 9.55 -7.25
C ALA A 495 -12.23 8.48 -8.32
N ALA A 496 -11.90 8.72 -9.59
CA ALA A 496 -12.09 7.71 -10.64
C ALA A 496 -11.19 6.48 -10.45
N THR A 497 -9.98 6.65 -9.93
CA THR A 497 -9.08 5.52 -9.63
C THR A 497 -9.69 4.63 -8.55
N ASP A 498 -10.23 5.22 -7.47
CA ASP A 498 -10.94 4.48 -6.42
C ASP A 498 -12.21 3.80 -6.96
N GLU A 499 -13.01 4.51 -7.74
CA GLU A 499 -14.24 3.97 -8.34
C GLU A 499 -13.95 2.79 -9.27
N PHE A 500 -12.97 2.93 -10.15
CA PHE A 500 -12.60 1.85 -11.06
C PHE A 500 -12.01 0.65 -10.30
N ALA A 501 -11.20 0.88 -9.27
CA ALA A 501 -10.70 -0.22 -8.44
C ALA A 501 -11.84 -1.00 -7.77
N ARG A 502 -12.86 -0.32 -7.23
CA ARG A 502 -14.06 -0.95 -6.66
C ARG A 502 -14.85 -1.76 -7.68
N ALA A 503 -14.88 -1.35 -8.95
CA ALA A 503 -15.59 -2.06 -10.02
C ALA A 503 -15.08 -3.51 -10.24
N PHE A 504 -13.82 -3.81 -9.88
CA PHE A 504 -13.26 -5.18 -10.02
C PHE A 504 -14.02 -6.24 -9.21
N GLU A 505 -14.56 -5.84 -8.05
CA GLU A 505 -15.34 -6.71 -7.14
C GLU A 505 -16.82 -6.31 -7.07
N GLY A 506 -17.16 -5.11 -7.56
CA GLY A 506 -18.49 -4.51 -7.48
C GLY A 506 -19.28 -4.53 -8.79
N ASP A 507 -20.04 -3.46 -9.03
CA ASP A 507 -20.84 -3.27 -10.24
C ASP A 507 -19.92 -2.89 -11.42
N PRO A 508 -19.94 -3.63 -12.54
CA PRO A 508 -19.18 -3.24 -13.73
C PRO A 508 -19.50 -1.85 -14.25
N ALA A 509 -20.70 -1.30 -14.00
CA ALA A 509 -21.08 0.04 -14.47
C ALA A 509 -20.19 1.16 -13.90
N ASP A 510 -19.68 1.00 -12.68
CA ASP A 510 -18.77 1.96 -12.02
C ASP A 510 -17.46 2.14 -12.85
N ALA A 511 -17.06 1.13 -13.64
CA ALA A 511 -15.91 1.24 -14.52
C ALA A 511 -16.16 2.20 -15.71
N SER A 512 -17.40 2.33 -16.19
CA SER A 512 -17.74 3.15 -17.36
C SER A 512 -17.36 4.62 -17.15
N GLU A 513 -17.79 5.20 -16.03
CA GLU A 513 -17.58 6.62 -15.72
C GLU A 513 -16.11 6.92 -15.45
N ALA A 514 -15.45 6.08 -14.66
CA ALA A 514 -14.03 6.22 -14.38
C ALA A 514 -13.17 6.13 -15.65
N ILE A 515 -13.45 5.18 -16.55
CA ILE A 515 -12.78 5.08 -17.85
C ILE A 515 -12.99 6.36 -18.66
N ALA A 516 -14.23 6.85 -18.76
CA ALA A 516 -14.55 8.06 -19.50
C ALA A 516 -13.81 9.28 -18.93
N LEU A 517 -13.71 9.40 -17.61
CA LEU A 517 -12.95 10.48 -16.96
C LEU A 517 -11.46 10.40 -17.29
N LEU A 518 -10.83 9.23 -17.09
CA LEU A 518 -9.40 9.05 -17.35
C LEU A 518 -9.06 9.45 -18.79
N ARG A 519 -9.91 9.08 -19.75
CA ARG A 519 -9.76 9.49 -21.15
C ARG A 519 -9.95 10.99 -21.36
N ALA A 520 -10.98 11.58 -20.75
CA ALA A 520 -11.26 13.01 -20.86
C ALA A 520 -10.10 13.89 -20.35
N VAL A 521 -9.33 13.42 -19.37
CA VAL A 521 -8.16 14.13 -18.83
C VAL A 521 -6.82 13.72 -19.50
N GLY A 522 -6.87 12.93 -20.57
CA GLY A 522 -5.70 12.56 -21.36
C GLY A 522 -4.94 11.30 -20.90
N LEU A 523 -5.47 10.55 -19.93
CA LEU A 523 -4.90 9.29 -19.42
C LEU A 523 -5.39 8.08 -20.22
N GLU A 524 -5.32 8.20 -21.55
CA GLU A 524 -5.80 7.17 -22.50
C GLU A 524 -5.05 5.84 -22.32
N ASP A 525 -3.73 5.87 -22.11
CA ASP A 525 -2.93 4.65 -21.89
C ASP A 525 -3.35 3.92 -20.60
N THR A 526 -3.51 4.65 -19.50
CA THR A 526 -4.00 4.08 -18.24
C THR A 526 -5.40 3.49 -18.40
N ALA A 527 -6.32 4.21 -19.05
CA ALA A 527 -7.68 3.75 -19.28
C ALA A 527 -7.72 2.43 -20.07
N ARG A 528 -6.89 2.30 -21.12
CA ARG A 528 -6.78 1.07 -21.93
C ARG A 528 -6.21 -0.08 -21.13
N ARG A 529 -5.10 0.12 -20.42
CA ARG A 529 -4.45 -0.93 -19.62
C ARG A 529 -5.37 -1.43 -18.50
N ALA A 530 -5.95 -0.51 -17.72
CA ALA A 530 -6.87 -0.86 -16.65
C ALA A 530 -8.14 -1.57 -17.19
N ALA A 531 -8.65 -1.16 -18.35
CA ALA A 531 -9.75 -1.87 -19.02
C ALA A 531 -9.37 -3.29 -19.45
N LEU A 532 -8.17 -3.50 -20.00
CA LEU A 532 -7.67 -4.85 -20.35
C LEU A 532 -7.53 -5.73 -19.11
N GLU A 533 -6.95 -5.20 -18.03
CA GLU A 533 -6.87 -5.88 -16.73
C GLU A 533 -8.26 -6.25 -16.21
N PHE A 534 -9.21 -5.32 -16.24
CA PHE A 534 -10.58 -5.52 -15.79
C PHE A 534 -11.31 -6.64 -16.56
N LEU A 535 -11.10 -6.70 -17.88
CA LEU A 535 -11.65 -7.74 -18.75
C LEU A 535 -10.99 -9.11 -18.52
N LEU A 536 -9.70 -9.13 -18.18
CA LEU A 536 -8.91 -10.36 -18.01
C LEU A 536 -8.99 -10.93 -16.58
N ALA A 537 -9.30 -10.11 -15.57
CA ALA A 537 -9.43 -10.52 -14.17
C ALA A 537 -10.63 -11.46 -13.92
N GLY A 538 -11.69 -11.38 -14.74
CA GLY A 538 -12.99 -12.03 -14.50
C GLY A 538 -13.14 -13.47 -14.99
N GLY A 539 -12.06 -14.16 -15.34
CA GLY A 539 -12.16 -15.56 -15.78
C GLY A 539 -13.01 -15.77 -17.03
N ALA A 540 -13.10 -14.79 -17.94
CA ALA A 540 -13.46 -15.02 -19.34
C ALA A 540 -12.34 -15.88 -19.97
N ALA A 541 -12.37 -17.17 -19.64
CA ALA A 541 -11.33 -18.16 -19.84
C ALA A 541 -11.92 -19.43 -20.44
#